data_AF-A0A7Y1GGS4-F1
#
_entry.id   AF-A0A7Y1GGS4-F1
#
_cell.length_a   1.000
_cell.length_b   1.000
_cell.length_c   1.000
_cell.angle_alpha   90.00
_cell.angle_beta   90.00
_cell.angle_gamma   90.00
#
_symmetry.space_group_name_H-M   'P 1'
#
loop_
_entity.id
_entity.type
_entity.pdbx_description
1 polymer ?
#
loop_
_entity_poly.entity_id
_entity_poly.type
_entity_poly.pdbx_seq_one_letter_code
_entity_poly.pdbx_strand_id
1 'polypeptide(L)' 'YWVNPIDLSQPRRLTAKVRYRQSDQPCTLEKTANGYRATFDDPQRAVTPGQSVVFYDGEICLGGGVIEVAEPWSSKDVRP' A
#
# COMPACT_ATOMS: atom_id res chain seq x y z
N TYR A 1 2.45 -9.99 5.81
CA TYR A 1 1.84 -10.56 7.02
C TYR A 1 0.57 -9.80 7.33
N TRP A 2 -0.55 -10.50 7.44
CA TRP A 2 -1.87 -9.93 7.73
C TRP A 2 -2.25 -10.30 9.16
N VAL A 3 -2.60 -9.29 9.97
CA VAL A 3 -3.06 -9.48 11.36
C VAL A 3 -4.58 -9.53 11.45
N ASN A 4 -5.27 -8.91 10.49
CA ASN A 4 -6.73 -8.92 10.39
C ASN A 4 -7.15 -9.46 9.01
N PRO A 5 -8.34 -10.08 8.91
CA PRO A 5 -8.87 -10.58 7.64
C PRO A 5 -9.02 -9.45 6.62
N ILE A 6 -8.67 -9.76 5.37
CA ILE A 6 -8.84 -8.85 4.24
C ILE A 6 -9.19 -9.66 3.00
N ASP A 7 -10.26 -9.26 2.32
CA ASP A 7 -10.55 -9.75 0.97
C ASP A 7 -9.84 -8.85 -0.06
N LEU A 8 -9.06 -9.49 -0.92
CA LEU A 8 -8.31 -8.89 -2.04
C LEU A 8 -8.61 -9.67 -3.34
N SER A 9 -9.80 -10.25 -3.46
CA SER A 9 -10.35 -10.79 -4.71
C SER A 9 -10.49 -9.72 -5.80
N GLN A 10 -10.63 -8.46 -5.38
CA GLN A 10 -10.62 -7.26 -6.22
C GLN A 10 -9.68 -6.19 -5.60
N PRO A 11 -9.21 -5.22 -6.39
CA PRO A 11 -8.48 -4.06 -5.86
C PRO A 11 -9.30 -3.35 -4.78
N ARG A 12 -8.66 -3.00 -3.66
CA ARG A 12 -9.32 -2.42 -2.48
C ARG A 12 -8.73 -1.07 -2.13
N ARG A 13 -9.60 -0.10 -1.85
CA ARG A 13 -9.23 1.23 -1.32
C ARG A 13 -8.92 1.11 0.16
N LEU A 14 -7.73 1.59 0.54
CA LEU A 14 -7.18 1.52 1.88
C LEU A 14 -6.36 2.78 2.15
N THR A 15 -5.78 2.87 3.35
CA THR A 15 -4.65 3.75 3.59
C THR A 15 -3.40 2.94 3.93
N ALA A 16 -2.23 3.53 3.70
CA ALA A 16 -0.97 2.90 4.03
C ALA A 16 0.08 3.92 4.47
N LYS A 17 1.03 3.47 5.27
CA LYS A 17 2.27 4.21 5.54
C LYS A 17 3.49 3.37 5.19
N VAL A 18 4.47 4.03 4.59
CA VAL A 18 5.76 3.44 4.19
C VAL A 18 6.90 3.85 5.13
N ARG A 19 6.60 4.67 6.16
CA ARG A 19 7.55 5.15 7.18
C ARG A 19 6.89 5.24 8.56
N TYR A 20 7.67 4.95 9.61
CA TYR A 20 7.21 4.78 11.00
C TYR A 20 6.54 5.99 11.68
N ARG A 21 6.56 7.19 11.08
CA ARG A 21 5.88 8.38 11.62
C ARG A 21 5.15 9.19 10.55
N GLN A 22 4.90 8.56 9.41
CA GLN A 22 4.13 9.17 8.34
C GLN A 22 2.64 9.01 8.65
N SER A 23 1.85 10.05 8.36
CA SER A 23 0.39 9.93 8.34
C SER A 23 -0.03 8.92 7.27
N ASP A 24 -1.11 8.19 7.52
CA ASP A 24 -1.59 7.20 6.55
C ASP A 24 -2.02 7.90 5.25
N GLN A 25 -1.68 7.30 4.11
CA GLN A 25 -1.89 7.87 2.79
C GLN A 25 -2.88 7.01 2.01
N PRO A 26 -3.86 7.62 1.31
CA PRO A 26 -4.78 6.89 0.45
C PRO A 26 -4.06 6.08 -0.62
N CYS A 27 -4.49 4.84 -0.79
CA CYS A 27 -3.96 3.94 -1.81
C CYS A 27 -4.99 2.89 -2.24
N THR A 28 -4.72 2.29 -3.39
CA THR A 28 -5.38 1.05 -3.82
C THR A 28 -4.40 -0.11 -3.68
N LEU A 29 -4.81 -1.15 -2.96
CA LEU A 29 -4.06 -2.41 -2.86
C LEU A 29 -4.69 -3.46 -3.77
N GLU A 30 -3.88 -4.08 -4.63
CA GLU A 30 -4.29 -5.20 -5.47
C GLU A 30 -3.38 -6.41 -5.27
N LYS A 31 -3.98 -7.60 -5.29
CA LYS A 31 -3.22 -8.86 -5.32
C LYS A 31 -2.79 -9.14 -6.77
N THR A 32 -1.51 -9.46 -6.95
CA THR A 32 -0.92 -9.81 -8.24
C THR A 32 -0.48 -11.28 -8.24
N ALA A 33 0.01 -11.77 -9.39
CA ALA A 33 0.55 -13.12 -9.49
C ALA A 33 1.77 -13.35 -8.57
N ASN A 34 2.53 -12.30 -8.29
CA ASN A 34 3.81 -12.37 -7.56
C ASN A 34 3.76 -11.73 -6.17
N GLY A 35 2.60 -11.27 -5.70
CA GLY A 35 2.46 -10.61 -4.41
C GLY A 35 1.36 -9.56 -4.42
N TYR A 36 1.72 -8.33 -4.06
CA TYR A 36 0.79 -7.22 -3.92
C TYR A 36 1.36 -5.95 -4.54
N ARG A 37 0.51 -5.15 -5.19
CA ARG A 37 0.85 -3.81 -5.66
C ARG A 37 -0.01 -2.80 -4.91
N ALA A 38 0.64 -1.79 -4.35
CA ALA A 38 -0.01 -0.65 -3.73
C ALA A 38 0.22 0.59 -4.59
N THR A 39 -0.86 1.18 -5.10
CA THR A 39 -0.81 2.42 -5.87
C THR A 39 -1.34 3.55 -5.01
N PHE A 40 -0.48 4.51 -4.67
CA PHE A 40 -0.86 5.69 -3.91
C PHE A 40 -1.48 6.76 -4.81
N ASP A 41 -2.47 7.47 -4.28
CA ASP A 41 -3.13 8.56 -5.00
C ASP A 41 -2.14 9.70 -5.26
N ASP A 42 -1.35 10.01 -4.23
CA ASP A 42 -0.32 11.04 -4.25
C ASP A 42 1.09 10.43 -4.24
N PRO A 43 2.09 11.09 -4.83
CA PRO A 43 3.47 10.62 -4.85
C PRO A 43 4.05 10.50 -3.44
N GLN A 44 4.64 9.34 -3.15
CA GLN A 44 5.27 9.05 -1.87
C GLN A 44 6.77 9.32 -1.91
N ARG A 45 7.26 10.12 -0.97
CA ARG A 45 8.69 10.48 -0.93
C ARG A 45 9.53 9.37 -0.31
N ALA A 46 10.64 9.08 -0.98
CA ALA A 46 11.71 8.23 -0.46
C ALA A 46 11.22 6.85 0.03
N VAL A 47 10.37 6.21 -0.79
CA VAL A 47 10.04 4.77 -0.65
C VAL A 47 11.30 3.96 -0.94
N THR A 48 11.73 3.10 -0.03
CA THR A 48 12.99 2.35 -0.17
C THR A 48 12.74 0.84 -0.06
N PRO A 49 13.17 0.03 -1.03
CA PRO A 49 13.15 -1.41 -0.91
C PRO A 49 13.81 -1.90 0.39
N GLY A 50 13.21 -2.89 1.03
CA GLY A 50 13.60 -3.38 2.35
C GLY A 50 12.91 -2.67 3.52
N GLN A 51 12.29 -1.50 3.32
CA GLN A 51 11.41 -0.91 4.33
C GLN A 51 10.05 -1.60 4.36
N SER A 52 9.35 -1.47 5.48
CA SER A 52 8.00 -1.99 5.62
C SER A 52 6.94 -1.00 5.13
N VAL A 53 5.90 -1.55 4.50
CA VAL A 53 4.61 -0.87 4.30
C VAL A 53 3.58 -1.48 5.23
N VAL A 54 2.72 -0.65 5.83
CA VAL A 54 1.61 -1.08 6.69
C VAL A 54 0.31 -0.51 6.14
N PHE A 55 -0.71 -1.35 6.04
CA PHE A 55 -2.03 -1.05 5.48
C PHE A 55 -3.10 -0.99 6.57
N TYR A 56 -4.04 -0.07 6.39
CA TYR A 56 -5.14 0.21 7.31
C TYR A 56 -6.46 0.35 6.57
N ASP A 57 -7.55 -0.09 7.21
CA ASP A 57 -8.93 0.19 6.84
C ASP A 57 -9.57 1.03 7.94
N GLY A 58 -9.59 2.36 7.76
CA GLY A 58 -9.82 3.30 8.84
C GLY A 58 -8.82 3.11 9.97
N GLU A 59 -9.31 2.86 11.19
CA GLU A 59 -8.50 2.63 12.39
C GLU A 59 -7.95 1.19 12.49
N ILE A 60 -8.40 0.28 11.63
CA ILE A 60 -8.05 -1.14 11.70
C ILE A 60 -6.73 -1.38 10.97
N CYS A 61 -5.68 -1.75 11.71
CA CYS A 61 -4.43 -2.25 11.14
C CYS A 61 -4.68 -3.61 10.47
N LEU A 62 -4.52 -3.69 9.15
CA LEU A 62 -4.70 -4.94 8.42
C LEU A 62 -3.44 -5.80 8.45
N GLY A 63 -2.29 -5.13 8.46
CA GLY A 63 -0.98 -5.77 8.41
C GLY A 63 -0.06 -5.06 7.42
N GLY A 64 0.94 -5.76 6.91
CA GLY A 64 1.97 -5.13 6.10
C GLY A 64 2.92 -6.11 5.44
N GLY A 65 3.90 -5.58 4.72
CA GLY A 65 4.91 -6.34 4.01
C GLY A 65 6.21 -5.57 3.87
N VAL A 66 7.23 -6.24 3.34
CA VAL A 66 8.47 -5.58 2.93
C VAL A 66 8.29 -5.08 1.50
N ILE A 67 8.68 -3.84 1.25
CA ILE A 67 8.67 -3.25 -0.08
C ILE A 67 9.82 -3.87 -0.86
N GLU A 68 9.53 -4.55 -1.97
CA GLU A 68 10.55 -5.15 -2.84
C GLU A 68 10.94 -4.20 -3.98
N VAL A 69 9.95 -3.49 -4.54
CA VAL A 69 10.11 -2.58 -5.67
C VAL A 69 9.33 -1.29 -5.38
N ALA A 70 9.92 -0.16 -5.75
CA ALA A 70 9.25 1.14 -5.76
C ALA A 70 9.29 1.70 -7.19
N GLU A 71 8.13 1.88 -7.79
CA GLU A 71 7.97 2.44 -9.14
C GLU A 71 7.76 3.97 -9.06
N PRO A 72 8.26 4.75 -10.04
CA PRO A 72 7.96 6.18 -10.10
C PRO A 72 6.46 6.43 -10.18
N TRP A 73 6.00 7.45 -9.46
CA TRP A 73 4.58 7.84 -9.49
C TRP A 73 4.22 8.43 -10.85
N SER A 74 3.05 8.03 -11.38
CA SER A 74 2.46 8.61 -12.58
C SER A 74 0.95 8.80 -12.37
N SER A 75 0.43 9.95 -12.80
CA SER A 75 -0.98 10.29 -12.64
C SER A 75 -1.93 9.37 -13.43
N LYS A 76 -1.41 8.56 -14.35
CA LYS A 76 -2.20 7.58 -15.12
C LYS A 76 -2.52 6.31 -14.32
N ASP A 77 -1.77 6.05 -13.25
CA ASP A 77 -1.88 4.82 -12.46
C ASP A 77 -2.97 4.94 -11.38
N VAL A 78 -3.36 6.17 -11.05
CA VAL A 78 -4.47 6.47 -10.15
C VAL A 78 -5.78 6.17 -10.90
N ARG A 79 -6.47 5.11 -10.48
CA ARG A 79 -7.80 4.78 -11.01
C ARG A 79 -8.81 5.81 -10.45
N PRO A 80 -9.74 6.31 -11.28
CA PRO A 80 -10.79 7.24 -10.85
C PRO A 80 -11.76 6.60 -9.85
#